data_AF-A0A6G1RZZ4-F1
#
_entry.id   AF-A0A6G1RZZ4-F1
#
_cell.length_a   1.000
_cell.length_b   1.000
_cell.length_c   1.000
_cell.angle_alpha   90.00
_cell.angle_beta   90.00
_cell.angle_gamma   90.00
#
_symmetry.space_group_name_H-M   'P 1'
#
loop_
_entity.id
_entity.type
_entity.pdbx_description
1 polymer ?
#
loop_
_entity_poly.entity_id
_entity_poly.type
_entity_poly.pdbx_seq_one_letter_code
_entity_poly.pdbx_strand_id
1 'polypeptide(L)'
;LETFCYGWPQRSRTLKPVLYTDLVVSRIQSRRKKKPALYGSIKNEKLQWAIDEEELRKSLSELADPNPKSIKRISSCSNPFLDFSQDSSIATYKHGLLVRKIHADPDCKKTPRGKRGWKPFHAILKGMILYLQKEEYKPGKALAEEELKNAISIHHSLATRASDYSKRPNVFYLRTADWRVFLFQAQNPEQMHSWITRINVVAAMFSAPPFPAAIGSQKKFSRPLLPSSCTRLSQEEQVKSHETKFKTMSAELLEHRSSLPEKKVKGKEYEELKQKEEYLEFEKSRYGTYAMLLRAKLKAGSEDL
;
A
#
# COMPACT_ATOMS: atom_id res chain seq x y z
N LEU A 1 26.62 -43.62 -61.47
CA LEU A 1 26.19 -44.47 -60.33
C LEU A 1 27.46 -45.02 -59.70
N GLU A 2 28.10 -44.22 -58.84
CA GLU A 2 29.35 -44.57 -58.16
C GLU A 2 29.05 -44.77 -56.68
N THR A 3 29.20 -46.01 -56.22
CA THR A 3 29.16 -46.39 -54.80
C THR A 3 30.60 -46.62 -54.35
N PHE A 4 31.14 -45.69 -53.57
CA PHE A 4 32.43 -45.85 -52.90
C PHE A 4 32.25 -46.33 -51.46
N CYS A 5 32.87 -47.47 -51.16
CA CYS A 5 33.05 -48.05 -49.84
C CYS A 5 34.17 -47.34 -49.07
N TYR A 6 33.95 -47.08 -47.79
CA TYR A 6 34.97 -46.92 -46.75
C TYR A 6 34.40 -47.62 -45.50
N GLY A 7 35.02 -48.61 -44.85
CA GLY A 7 36.42 -48.72 -44.45
C GLY A 7 36.54 -48.32 -42.97
N TRP A 8 36.25 -49.24 -42.04
CA TRP A 8 36.49 -49.03 -40.59
C TRP A 8 37.97 -49.26 -40.26
N PRO A 9 38.57 -48.47 -39.35
CA PRO A 9 39.70 -48.91 -38.56
C PRO A 9 39.41 -48.94 -37.04
N GLN A 10 40.23 -49.76 -36.37
CA GLN A 10 40.12 -50.25 -35.00
C GLN A 10 40.27 -49.20 -33.88
N ARG A 11 39.69 -49.56 -32.73
CA ARG A 11 39.90 -48.98 -31.40
C ARG A 11 41.39 -48.94 -31.02
N SER A 12 41.81 -47.85 -30.39
CA SER A 12 42.70 -47.92 -29.22
C SER A 12 42.43 -46.81 -28.22
N ARG A 13 42.66 -47.18 -26.96
CA ARG A 13 42.25 -46.53 -25.71
C ARG A 13 43.30 -45.51 -25.27
N THR A 14 42.86 -44.32 -24.85
CA THR A 14 43.44 -43.64 -23.66
C THR A 14 42.46 -42.57 -23.17
N LEU A 15 41.59 -42.97 -22.24
CA LEU A 15 40.83 -42.06 -21.39
C LEU A 15 41.80 -41.46 -20.37
N LYS A 16 42.03 -40.14 -20.43
CA LYS A 16 42.62 -39.41 -19.30
C LYS A 16 41.49 -39.02 -18.34
N PRO A 17 41.61 -39.31 -17.03
CA PRO A 17 40.59 -38.93 -16.06
C PRO A 17 40.62 -37.41 -15.85
N VAL A 18 39.49 -36.76 -16.08
CA VAL A 18 39.28 -35.37 -15.63
C VAL A 18 39.08 -35.42 -14.12
N LEU A 19 40.08 -34.95 -13.38
CA LEU A 19 40.07 -34.89 -11.93
C LEU A 19 39.03 -33.87 -11.44
N TYR A 20 38.28 -34.27 -10.42
CA TYR A 20 37.14 -33.58 -9.81
C TYR A 20 37.50 -32.30 -9.01
N THR A 21 38.69 -31.73 -9.21
CA THR A 21 39.18 -30.58 -8.41
C THR A 21 39.10 -29.23 -9.10
N ASP A 22 38.83 -29.16 -10.41
CA ASP A 22 38.86 -27.88 -11.15
C ASP A 22 37.52 -27.14 -11.24
N LEU A 23 36.41 -27.71 -10.76
CA LEU A 23 35.12 -27.01 -10.65
C LEU A 23 34.90 -26.32 -9.29
N VAL A 24 35.80 -26.54 -8.32
CA VAL A 24 35.66 -26.00 -6.95
C VAL A 24 36.38 -24.65 -6.79
N VAL A 25 37.42 -24.36 -7.58
CA VAL A 25 38.21 -23.13 -7.43
C VAL A 25 37.51 -21.89 -8.00
N SER A 26 36.77 -21.99 -9.11
CA SER A 26 36.01 -20.85 -9.66
C SER A 26 34.77 -20.47 -8.84
N ARG A 27 34.21 -21.40 -8.04
CA ARG A 27 33.03 -21.14 -7.19
C ARG A 27 33.37 -20.47 -5.86
N ILE A 28 34.61 -20.62 -5.38
CA ILE A 28 35.05 -20.05 -4.09
C ILE A 28 35.51 -18.60 -4.22
N GLN A 29 36.03 -18.18 -5.39
CA GLN A 29 36.40 -16.76 -5.60
C GLN A 29 35.19 -15.84 -5.80
N SER A 30 34.04 -16.35 -6.28
CA SER A 30 32.83 -15.54 -6.42
C SER A 30 32.06 -15.29 -5.11
N ARG A 31 32.34 -16.04 -4.03
CA ARG A 31 31.58 -15.95 -2.75
C ARG A 31 32.25 -15.11 -1.66
N ARG A 32 33.49 -14.63 -1.85
CA ARG A 32 34.17 -13.79 -0.84
C ARG A 32 34.01 -12.28 -0.99
N LYS A 33 33.39 -11.77 -2.08
CA LYS A 33 33.21 -10.32 -2.30
C LYS A 33 31.81 -9.75 -2.02
N LYS A 34 30.88 -10.49 -1.40
CA LYS A 34 29.49 -10.02 -1.18
C LYS A 34 28.97 -10.07 0.26
N LYS A 35 29.83 -10.26 1.27
CA LYS A 35 29.43 -10.13 2.69
C LYS A 35 29.82 -8.80 3.38
N PRO A 36 30.95 -8.12 3.07
CA PRO A 36 31.27 -6.86 3.76
C PRO A 36 30.44 -5.67 3.26
N ALA A 37 29.95 -5.70 2.02
CA ALA A 37 29.10 -4.64 1.47
C ALA A 37 27.71 -4.57 2.13
N LEU A 38 27.15 -5.73 2.51
CA LEU A 38 25.84 -5.79 3.18
C LEU A 38 25.92 -5.28 4.63
N TYR A 39 27.01 -5.61 5.34
CA TYR A 39 27.24 -5.15 6.71
C TYR A 39 27.61 -3.65 6.78
N GLY A 40 28.24 -3.11 5.72
CA GLY A 40 28.50 -1.67 5.56
C GLY A 40 27.25 -0.86 5.22
N SER A 41 26.39 -1.35 4.31
CA SER A 41 25.11 -0.69 3.99
C SER A 41 24.17 -0.62 5.20
N ILE A 42 24.09 -1.67 6.01
CA ILE A 42 23.24 -1.67 7.22
C ILE A 42 23.77 -0.72 8.31
N LYS A 43 25.09 -0.47 8.33
CA LYS A 43 25.73 0.43 9.30
C LYS A 43 25.72 1.90 8.87
N ASN A 44 25.66 2.19 7.56
CA ASN A 44 25.73 3.53 7.00
C ASN A 44 24.42 4.06 6.37
N GLU A 45 23.43 3.20 6.07
CA GLU A 45 22.09 3.63 5.67
C GLU A 45 21.11 3.51 6.86
N LYS A 46 20.79 4.66 7.45
CA LYS A 46 19.70 4.77 8.42
C LYS A 46 18.39 4.38 7.71
N LEU A 47 17.70 3.36 8.21
CA LEU A 47 16.36 2.94 7.73
C LEU A 47 15.44 4.17 7.63
N GLN A 48 15.05 4.56 6.41
CA GLN A 48 14.18 5.70 6.10
C GLN A 48 12.70 5.52 6.54
N TRP A 49 12.44 4.63 7.50
CA TRP A 49 11.10 4.35 8.04
C TRP A 49 10.71 5.24 9.23
N ALA A 50 11.59 6.14 9.65
CA ALA A 50 11.17 7.24 10.48
C ALA A 50 10.66 8.34 9.54
N ILE A 51 9.34 8.47 9.43
CA ILE A 51 8.78 9.82 9.31
C ILE A 51 9.41 10.57 10.48
N ASP A 52 10.16 11.64 10.20
CA ASP A 52 10.82 12.38 11.26
C ASP A 52 9.74 12.80 12.27
N GLU A 53 9.94 12.39 13.53
CA GLU A 53 8.98 12.64 14.60
C GLU A 53 8.78 14.16 14.79
N GLU A 54 9.79 14.95 14.40
CA GLU A 54 9.78 16.41 14.39
C GLU A 54 9.04 16.98 13.16
N GLU A 55 9.18 16.36 11.98
CA GLU A 55 8.41 16.70 10.78
C GLU A 55 6.92 16.35 10.93
N LEU A 56 6.60 15.24 11.61
CA LEU A 56 5.23 14.87 11.98
C LEU A 56 4.65 15.87 13.00
N ARG A 57 5.40 16.21 14.06
CA ARG A 57 4.98 17.22 15.05
C ARG A 57 4.76 18.59 14.41
N LYS A 58 5.66 19.02 13.52
CA LYS A 58 5.54 20.28 12.79
C LYS A 58 4.30 20.29 11.91
N SER A 59 4.07 19.19 11.18
CA SER A 59 2.87 19.04 10.35
C SER A 59 1.56 19.04 11.15
N LEU A 60 1.56 18.50 12.37
CA LEU A 60 0.42 18.52 13.29
C LEU A 60 0.20 19.90 13.95
N SER A 61 1.27 20.64 14.24
CA SER A 61 1.20 21.95 14.90
C SER A 61 0.77 23.09 13.98
N GLU A 62 0.96 22.96 12.66
CA GLU A 62 0.66 24.01 11.66
C GLU A 62 -0.84 24.02 11.24
N LEU A 63 -1.69 23.24 11.92
CA LEU A 63 -3.07 22.93 11.50
C LEU A 63 -4.17 23.45 12.45
N ALA A 64 -3.84 24.31 13.41
CA ALA A 64 -4.83 24.83 14.36
C ALA A 64 -5.78 25.85 13.69
N ASP A 65 -7.02 25.42 13.40
CA ASP A 65 -8.17 26.29 13.15
C ASP A 65 -9.19 26.14 14.31
N PRO A 66 -9.70 27.23 14.90
CA PRO A 66 -10.39 27.18 16.19
C PRO A 66 -11.90 26.98 16.05
N ASN A 67 -12.40 25.77 15.73
CA ASN A 67 -13.77 25.40 16.12
C ASN A 67 -14.14 23.92 15.86
N PRO A 68 -14.36 23.08 16.91
CA PRO A 68 -15.03 21.79 16.74
C PRO A 68 -16.46 21.84 17.31
N LYS A 69 -17.46 21.50 16.48
CA LYS A 69 -18.83 21.18 16.94
C LYS A 69 -19.10 19.69 16.81
N SER A 70 -19.79 19.16 17.82
CA SER A 70 -20.03 17.74 18.11
C SER A 70 -20.90 17.00 17.08
N ILE A 71 -20.62 15.71 16.87
CA ILE A 71 -21.24 14.85 15.85
C ILE A 71 -22.36 13.98 16.48
N LYS A 72 -23.55 13.95 15.87
CA LYS A 72 -24.64 12.99 16.14
C LYS A 72 -24.82 12.03 14.95
N ARG A 73 -25.17 10.77 15.25
CA ARG A 73 -25.37 9.61 14.34
C ARG A 73 -26.77 9.54 13.75
N ILE A 74 -26.92 9.19 12.46
CA ILE A 74 -28.18 8.71 11.85
C ILE A 74 -27.89 7.57 10.84
N SER A 75 -28.83 6.63 10.73
CA SER A 75 -28.86 5.40 9.90
C SER A 75 -30.09 5.36 8.97
N SER A 76 -30.02 4.56 7.88
CA SER A 76 -31.10 4.11 6.93
C SER A 76 -31.30 5.00 5.69
N CYS A 77 -31.49 4.57 4.42
CA CYS A 77 -31.40 3.31 3.67
C CYS A 77 -31.52 3.67 2.15
N SER A 78 -30.47 3.49 1.33
CA SER A 78 -30.46 3.08 -0.10
C SER A 78 -29.10 3.47 -0.74
N ASN A 79 -28.39 2.52 -1.37
CA ASN A 79 -26.97 2.62 -1.80
C ASN A 79 -25.98 3.24 -0.77
N PRO A 80 -25.43 2.42 0.14
CA PRO A 80 -24.77 2.87 1.38
C PRO A 80 -23.37 3.48 1.20
N PHE A 81 -22.83 3.61 -0.01
CA PHE A 81 -21.44 4.03 -0.23
C PHE A 81 -21.28 5.52 -0.53
N LEU A 82 -22.36 6.22 -0.93
CA LEU A 82 -22.29 7.61 -1.43
C LEU A 82 -23.36 8.55 -0.84
N ASP A 83 -24.32 8.02 -0.09
CA ASP A 83 -25.43 8.77 0.49
C ASP A 83 -25.02 9.69 1.66
N PHE A 84 -23.80 9.50 2.19
CA PHE A 84 -23.23 10.39 3.21
C PHE A 84 -22.75 11.74 2.66
N SER A 85 -22.82 11.96 1.34
CA SER A 85 -22.07 13.06 0.70
C SER A 85 -22.63 14.47 0.95
N GLN A 86 -23.91 14.60 1.33
CA GLN A 86 -24.57 15.90 1.44
C GLN A 86 -24.79 16.42 2.85
N ASP A 87 -24.48 15.64 3.89
CA ASP A 87 -24.59 16.16 5.26
C ASP A 87 -23.53 17.25 5.48
N SER A 88 -24.01 18.48 5.70
CA SER A 88 -23.16 19.64 6.01
C SER A 88 -22.44 19.50 7.36
N SER A 89 -22.80 18.50 8.16
CA SER A 89 -22.24 18.19 9.48
C SER A 89 -20.95 17.36 9.42
N ILE A 90 -20.64 16.72 8.28
CA ILE A 90 -19.45 15.86 8.16
C ILE A 90 -18.20 16.74 8.01
N ALA A 91 -17.24 16.53 8.90
CA ALA A 91 -16.00 17.27 8.95
C ALA A 91 -15.21 17.18 7.62
N THR A 92 -14.72 18.33 7.18
CA THR A 92 -13.74 18.43 6.09
C THR A 92 -12.36 18.52 6.71
N TYR A 93 -11.49 17.56 6.37
CA TYR A 93 -10.19 17.40 7.01
C TYR A 93 -9.04 18.07 6.27
N LYS A 94 -9.15 18.18 4.94
CA LYS A 94 -8.17 18.85 4.07
C LYS A 94 -8.78 19.08 2.70
N HIS A 95 -8.43 20.18 2.05
CA HIS A 95 -8.70 20.40 0.64
C HIS A 95 -7.49 21.04 -0.06
N GLY A 96 -7.44 20.97 -1.39
CA GLY A 96 -6.35 21.54 -2.18
C GLY A 96 -6.16 20.86 -3.53
N LEU A 97 -5.26 21.40 -4.34
CA LEU A 97 -5.02 20.90 -5.70
C LEU A 97 -4.20 19.59 -5.67
N LEU A 98 -4.68 18.58 -6.40
CA LEU A 98 -3.97 17.34 -6.66
C LEU A 98 -4.11 16.95 -8.12
N VAL A 99 -3.03 16.45 -8.72
CA VAL A 99 -3.10 15.84 -10.06
C VAL A 99 -3.17 14.33 -9.90
N ARG A 100 -4.29 13.72 -10.29
CA ARG A 100 -4.51 12.27 -10.17
C ARG A 100 -4.14 11.55 -11.45
N LYS A 101 -3.56 10.36 -11.31
CA LYS A 101 -3.45 9.33 -12.33
C LYS A 101 -3.92 7.98 -11.79
N ILE A 102 -4.72 7.26 -12.56
CA ILE A 102 -5.12 5.87 -12.23
C ILE A 102 -3.97 4.94 -12.64
N HIS A 103 -3.49 4.11 -11.71
CA HIS A 103 -2.33 3.24 -11.91
C HIS A 103 -2.73 1.76 -12.07
N ALA A 104 -3.57 1.25 -11.17
CA ALA A 104 -4.05 -0.13 -11.21
C ALA A 104 -5.54 -0.21 -10.85
N ASP A 105 -6.23 -1.14 -11.52
CA ASP A 105 -7.62 -1.50 -11.27
C ASP A 105 -7.71 -2.51 -10.09
N PRO A 106 -8.91 -2.84 -9.56
CA PRO A 106 -9.07 -3.72 -8.39
C PRO A 106 -8.37 -5.09 -8.51
N ASP A 107 -8.29 -5.62 -9.73
CA ASP A 107 -7.60 -6.87 -10.06
C ASP A 107 -6.06 -6.75 -10.00
N CYS A 108 -5.53 -5.62 -9.57
CA CYS A 108 -4.10 -5.25 -9.65
C CYS A 108 -3.53 -5.25 -11.08
N LYS A 109 -4.40 -5.34 -12.08
CA LYS A 109 -4.04 -5.17 -13.49
C LYS A 109 -3.80 -3.69 -13.75
N LYS A 110 -2.76 -3.39 -14.53
CA LYS A 110 -2.45 -2.01 -14.91
C LYS A 110 -3.58 -1.48 -15.81
N THR A 111 -4.25 -0.38 -15.43
CA THR A 111 -5.41 0.21 -16.13
C THR A 111 -5.13 0.51 -17.62
N PRO A 112 -5.94 0.27 -18.64
CA PRO A 112 -5.54 0.48 -20.05
C PRO A 112 -4.93 1.87 -20.38
N ARG A 113 -3.92 1.94 -21.28
CA ARG A 113 -3.07 3.14 -21.53
C ARG A 113 -3.88 4.42 -21.81
N GLY A 114 -5.04 4.31 -22.48
CA GLY A 114 -5.92 5.45 -22.79
C GLY A 114 -6.65 6.05 -21.58
N LYS A 115 -6.74 5.35 -20.44
CA LYS A 115 -7.41 5.83 -19.22
C LYS A 115 -6.44 6.29 -18.12
N ARG A 116 -5.12 6.12 -18.29
CA ARG A 116 -4.07 6.46 -17.30
C ARG A 116 -3.55 7.91 -17.35
N GLY A 117 -4.31 8.84 -17.91
CA GLY A 117 -3.89 10.25 -18.00
C GLY A 117 -3.76 10.91 -16.62
N TRP A 118 -2.82 11.84 -16.48
CA TRP A 118 -2.78 12.75 -15.34
C TRP A 118 -3.87 13.80 -15.53
N LYS A 119 -4.74 13.99 -14.53
CA LYS A 119 -5.83 14.97 -14.55
C LYS A 119 -5.80 15.81 -13.28
N PRO A 120 -5.84 17.15 -13.36
CA PRO A 120 -5.89 18.02 -12.20
C PRO A 120 -7.29 17.98 -11.58
N PHE A 121 -7.34 18.03 -10.25
CA PHE A 121 -8.57 18.13 -9.47
C PHE A 121 -8.36 19.03 -8.26
N HIS A 122 -9.42 19.69 -7.83
CA HIS A 122 -9.52 20.16 -6.45
C HIS A 122 -9.97 18.97 -5.59
N ALA A 123 -9.07 18.49 -4.74
CA ALA A 123 -9.30 17.37 -3.85
C ALA A 123 -9.87 17.87 -2.51
N ILE A 124 -10.88 17.18 -1.98
CA ILE A 124 -11.52 17.51 -0.70
C ILE A 124 -11.70 16.22 0.06
N LEU A 125 -11.00 16.10 1.19
CA LEU A 125 -11.14 14.99 2.11
C LEU A 125 -12.23 15.34 3.14
N LYS A 126 -13.43 14.79 2.96
CA LYS A 126 -14.58 15.01 3.84
C LYS A 126 -15.09 13.66 4.36
N GLY A 127 -15.08 13.48 5.67
CA GLY A 127 -15.30 12.17 6.29
C GLY A 127 -14.27 11.15 5.78
N MET A 128 -14.73 9.97 5.36
CA MET A 128 -13.88 8.92 4.77
C MET A 128 -13.88 8.93 3.24
N ILE A 129 -14.23 10.05 2.61
CA ILE A 129 -14.32 10.17 1.15
C ILE A 129 -13.42 11.31 0.68
N LEU A 130 -12.57 11.00 -0.29
CA LEU A 130 -11.78 11.96 -1.04
C LEU A 130 -12.55 12.31 -2.32
N TYR A 131 -13.18 13.47 -2.32
CA TYR A 131 -13.85 14.03 -3.48
C TYR A 131 -12.82 14.69 -4.39
N LEU A 132 -13.03 14.56 -5.70
CA LEU A 132 -12.14 15.11 -6.72
C LEU A 132 -12.97 15.91 -7.71
N GLN A 133 -12.98 17.23 -7.52
CA GLN A 133 -13.74 18.18 -8.32
C GLN A 133 -12.87 18.71 -9.46
N LYS A 134 -13.45 18.91 -10.65
CA LYS A 134 -12.75 19.56 -11.77
C LYS A 134 -12.76 21.08 -11.62
N GLU A 135 -13.82 21.62 -11.04
CA GLU A 135 -13.99 23.05 -10.77
C GLU A 135 -13.31 23.45 -9.46
N GLU A 136 -13.14 24.76 -9.28
CA GLU A 136 -12.62 25.33 -8.04
C GLU A 136 -13.59 25.08 -6.88
N TYR A 137 -13.05 24.63 -5.75
CA TYR A 137 -13.85 24.34 -4.56
C TYR A 137 -14.49 25.60 -4.00
N LYS A 138 -15.82 25.55 -3.88
CA LYS A 138 -16.62 26.59 -3.22
C LYS A 138 -17.37 25.94 -2.05
N PRO A 139 -17.11 26.37 -0.80
CA PRO A 139 -17.84 25.89 0.37
C PRO A 139 -19.35 26.07 0.19
N GLY A 140 -20.14 25.04 0.53
CA GLY A 140 -21.60 25.08 0.44
C GLY A 140 -22.22 24.73 -0.92
N LYS A 141 -21.42 24.53 -1.98
CA LYS A 141 -21.94 24.01 -3.26
C LYS A 141 -22.19 22.49 -3.13
N ALA A 142 -23.38 22.04 -3.51
CA ALA A 142 -23.69 20.62 -3.60
C ALA A 142 -22.77 19.94 -4.65
N LEU A 143 -22.32 18.73 -4.33
CA LEU A 143 -21.47 17.96 -5.25
C LEU A 143 -22.27 17.58 -6.50
N ALA A 144 -21.69 17.81 -7.68
CA ALA A 144 -22.32 17.40 -8.93
C ALA A 144 -22.23 15.87 -9.10
N GLU A 145 -23.17 15.27 -9.83
CA GLU A 145 -23.21 13.81 -10.04
C GLU A 145 -21.92 13.28 -10.71
N GLU A 146 -21.28 14.09 -11.56
CA GLU A 146 -19.99 13.74 -12.18
C GLU A 146 -18.82 13.76 -11.18
N GLU A 147 -18.91 14.55 -10.10
CA GLU A 147 -17.92 14.59 -9.02
C GLU A 147 -18.03 13.36 -8.14
N LEU A 148 -19.26 12.88 -7.93
CA LEU A 148 -19.54 11.65 -7.20
C LEU A 148 -18.91 10.42 -7.91
N LYS A 149 -18.87 10.42 -9.25
CA LYS A 149 -18.18 9.37 -10.04
C LYS A 149 -16.66 9.36 -9.83
N ASN A 150 -16.07 10.49 -9.41
CA ASN A 150 -14.64 10.60 -9.15
C ASN A 150 -14.29 10.45 -7.66
N ALA A 151 -15.29 10.30 -6.78
CA ALA A 151 -15.09 10.12 -5.35
C ALA A 151 -14.34 8.82 -5.07
N ILE A 152 -13.39 8.89 -4.14
CA ILE A 152 -12.58 7.76 -3.71
C ILE A 152 -12.82 7.57 -2.22
N SER A 153 -13.35 6.41 -1.84
CA SER A 153 -13.46 6.07 -0.43
C SER A 153 -12.09 5.68 0.12
N ILE A 154 -11.69 6.30 1.22
CA ILE A 154 -10.38 6.12 1.85
C ILE A 154 -10.41 5.12 3.03
N HIS A 155 -11.56 4.47 3.28
CA HIS A 155 -11.61 3.35 4.23
C HIS A 155 -10.54 2.34 3.89
N HIS A 156 -9.79 1.90 4.91
CA HIS A 156 -8.76 0.88 4.77
C HIS A 156 -7.68 1.21 3.72
N SER A 157 -7.54 2.48 3.33
CA SER A 157 -6.56 2.90 2.34
C SER A 157 -5.18 3.14 2.97
N LEU A 158 -4.13 3.11 2.15
CA LEU A 158 -2.80 3.49 2.58
C LEU A 158 -2.20 4.45 1.55
N ALA A 159 -1.84 5.63 2.01
CA ALA A 159 -1.08 6.61 1.26
C ALA A 159 0.42 6.48 1.56
N THR A 160 1.27 6.40 0.54
CA THR A 160 2.73 6.31 0.70
C THR A 160 3.45 7.14 -0.34
N ARG A 161 4.61 7.70 0.01
CA ARG A 161 5.46 8.39 -0.96
C ARG A 161 5.86 7.43 -2.09
N ALA A 162 5.78 7.89 -3.34
CA ALA A 162 6.15 7.10 -4.51
C ALA A 162 7.65 7.27 -4.81
N SER A 163 8.50 6.73 -3.95
CA SER A 163 9.96 6.86 -4.06
C SER A 163 10.55 6.18 -5.30
N ASP A 164 9.85 5.20 -5.86
CA ASP A 164 10.20 4.51 -7.09
C ASP A 164 9.72 5.25 -8.37
N TYR A 165 8.98 6.36 -8.22
CA TYR A 165 8.42 7.12 -9.33
C TYR A 165 9.22 8.40 -9.60
N SER A 166 10.10 8.35 -10.60
CA SER A 166 11.01 9.46 -10.95
C SER A 166 10.48 10.44 -12.01
N LYS A 167 9.33 10.16 -12.64
CA LYS A 167 8.84 10.95 -13.80
C LYS A 167 8.24 12.31 -13.41
N ARG A 168 7.80 12.46 -12.16
CA ARG A 168 7.27 13.72 -11.62
C ARG A 168 7.66 13.82 -10.15
N PRO A 169 7.98 15.02 -9.65
CA PRO A 169 8.26 15.23 -8.23
C PRO A 169 6.96 15.19 -7.41
N ASN A 170 7.10 15.06 -6.09
CA ASN A 170 6.01 15.21 -5.11
C ASN A 170 4.84 14.25 -5.37
N VAL A 171 5.16 13.01 -5.74
CA VAL A 171 4.17 11.98 -6.06
C VAL A 171 4.02 10.98 -4.93
N PHE A 172 2.78 10.61 -4.64
CA PHE A 172 2.42 9.58 -3.67
C PHE A 172 1.42 8.59 -4.25
N TYR A 173 1.48 7.35 -3.78
CA TYR A 173 0.48 6.31 -4.02
C TYR A 173 -0.66 6.43 -3.02
N LEU A 174 -1.88 6.19 -3.48
CA LEU A 174 -3.03 5.87 -2.64
C LEU A 174 -3.55 4.50 -3.07
N ARG A 175 -3.42 3.50 -2.20
CA ARG A 175 -4.02 2.17 -2.40
C ARG A 175 -5.29 2.06 -1.56
N THR A 176 -6.42 1.77 -2.18
CA THR A 176 -7.74 1.67 -1.51
C THR A 176 -8.05 0.24 -1.05
N ALA A 177 -9.12 0.08 -0.26
CA ALA A 177 -9.58 -1.22 0.25
C ALA A 177 -9.81 -2.28 -0.85
N ASP A 178 -10.29 -1.83 -2.01
CA ASP A 178 -10.53 -2.65 -3.20
C ASP A 178 -9.29 -2.78 -4.09
N TRP A 179 -8.09 -2.47 -3.57
CA TRP A 179 -6.81 -2.66 -4.24
C TRP A 179 -6.57 -1.82 -5.50
N ARG A 180 -7.43 -0.84 -5.80
CA ARG A 180 -7.09 0.19 -6.78
C ARG A 180 -5.87 0.98 -6.31
N VAL A 181 -5.03 1.37 -7.25
CA VAL A 181 -3.87 2.22 -6.98
C VAL A 181 -4.01 3.50 -7.78
N PHE A 182 -3.98 4.62 -7.06
CA PHE A 182 -3.91 5.95 -7.62
C PHE A 182 -2.53 6.54 -7.37
N LEU A 183 -2.07 7.34 -8.31
CA LEU A 183 -0.92 8.22 -8.17
C LEU A 183 -1.44 9.65 -8.04
N PHE A 184 -0.98 10.38 -7.05
CA PHE A 184 -1.30 11.79 -6.87
C PHE A 184 -0.03 12.60 -6.84
N GLN A 185 -0.03 13.71 -7.57
CA GLN A 185 1.03 14.71 -7.53
C GLN A 185 0.52 15.92 -6.73
N ALA A 186 1.28 16.27 -5.68
CA ALA A 186 1.08 17.50 -4.92
C ALA A 186 1.96 18.64 -5.48
N GLN A 187 1.70 19.87 -5.02
CA GLN A 187 2.43 21.06 -5.49
C GLN A 187 3.89 21.07 -5.04
N ASN A 188 4.14 20.75 -3.77
CA ASN A 188 5.45 20.75 -3.13
C ASN A 188 5.58 19.54 -2.17
N PRO A 189 6.79 19.25 -1.65
CA PRO A 189 7.00 18.15 -0.70
C PRO A 189 6.14 18.26 0.56
N GLU A 190 5.97 19.47 1.10
CA GLU A 190 5.23 19.72 2.35
C GLU A 190 3.76 19.35 2.19
N GLN A 191 3.14 19.77 1.08
CA GLN A 191 1.76 19.40 0.75
C GLN A 191 1.64 17.90 0.48
N MET A 192 2.63 17.26 -0.14
CA MET A 192 2.64 15.80 -0.33
C MET A 192 2.59 15.09 1.03
N HIS A 193 3.48 15.44 1.95
CA HIS A 193 3.50 14.83 3.29
C HIS A 193 2.21 15.14 4.05
N SER A 194 1.72 16.38 4.01
CA SER A 194 0.44 16.78 4.63
C SER A 194 -0.74 15.94 4.11
N TRP A 195 -0.84 15.71 2.80
CA TRP A 195 -1.87 14.85 2.20
C TRP A 195 -1.74 13.40 2.66
N ILE A 196 -0.52 12.84 2.62
CA ILE A 196 -0.25 11.45 3.06
C ILE A 196 -0.67 11.27 4.53
N THR A 197 -0.18 12.14 5.41
CA THR A 197 -0.46 12.09 6.85
C THR A 197 -1.95 12.20 7.09
N ARG A 198 -2.62 13.20 6.51
CA ARG A 198 -4.05 13.40 6.76
C ARG A 198 -4.90 12.22 6.31
N ILE A 199 -4.68 11.71 5.10
CA ILE A 199 -5.44 10.56 4.59
C ILE A 199 -5.23 9.35 5.51
N ASN A 200 -3.99 9.06 5.89
CA ASN A 200 -3.68 7.91 6.73
C ASN A 200 -4.23 8.04 8.15
N VAL A 201 -4.20 9.23 8.76
CA VAL A 201 -4.78 9.43 10.10
C VAL A 201 -6.30 9.24 10.07
N VAL A 202 -6.99 9.86 9.11
CA VAL A 202 -8.45 9.71 8.97
C VAL A 202 -8.81 8.24 8.72
N ALA A 203 -8.07 7.56 7.84
CA ALA A 203 -8.28 6.14 7.59
C ALA A 203 -8.01 5.29 8.84
N ALA A 204 -6.96 5.58 9.62
CA ALA A 204 -6.65 4.88 10.85
C ALA A 204 -7.72 5.07 11.94
N MET A 205 -8.23 6.29 12.10
CA MET A 205 -9.26 6.63 13.09
C MET A 205 -10.59 5.97 12.79
N PHE A 206 -11.02 5.99 11.52
CA PHE A 206 -12.40 5.65 11.19
C PHE A 206 -12.58 4.28 10.53
N SER A 207 -11.53 3.59 10.06
CA SER A 207 -11.70 2.26 9.46
C SER A 207 -12.19 1.24 10.48
N ALA A 208 -13.35 0.63 10.24
CA ALA A 208 -13.89 -0.43 11.09
C ALA A 208 -12.99 -1.69 11.08
N PRO A 209 -13.02 -2.51 12.14
CA PRO A 209 -12.32 -3.79 12.12
C PRO A 209 -12.81 -4.68 10.97
N PRO A 210 -11.93 -5.43 10.28
CA PRO A 210 -12.33 -6.34 9.22
C PRO A 210 -13.28 -7.42 9.77
N PHE A 211 -14.19 -7.90 8.94
CA PHE A 211 -15.08 -9.00 9.32
C PHE A 211 -14.26 -10.22 9.75
N PRO A 212 -14.75 -11.01 10.74
CA PRO A 212 -14.13 -12.28 11.06
C PRO A 212 -14.07 -13.12 9.77
N ALA A 213 -12.95 -13.80 9.55
CA ALA A 213 -12.80 -14.65 8.38
C ALA A 213 -13.98 -15.63 8.31
N ALA A 214 -14.63 -15.72 7.14
CA ALA A 214 -15.73 -16.64 6.96
C ALA A 214 -15.25 -18.05 7.30
N ILE A 215 -15.89 -18.70 8.28
CA ILE A 215 -15.57 -20.06 8.70
C ILE A 215 -16.06 -20.97 7.58
N GLY A 216 -15.16 -21.34 6.68
CA GLY A 216 -15.45 -22.20 5.55
C GLY A 216 -14.17 -22.88 5.04
N SER A 217 -14.32 -24.03 4.42
CA SER A 217 -13.26 -24.81 3.78
C SER A 217 -12.73 -24.11 2.51
N GLN A 218 -12.22 -22.89 2.61
CA GLN A 218 -11.56 -22.23 1.49
C GLN A 218 -10.08 -22.62 1.50
N LYS A 219 -9.73 -23.61 0.67
CA LYS A 219 -8.34 -24.04 0.46
C LYS A 219 -7.46 -22.98 -0.24
N LYS A 220 -8.05 -21.87 -0.72
CA LYS A 220 -7.37 -20.86 -1.55
C LYS A 220 -7.38 -19.49 -0.88
N PHE A 221 -6.31 -18.75 -1.11
CA PHE A 221 -6.21 -17.37 -0.65
C PHE A 221 -7.24 -16.50 -1.36
N SER A 222 -7.98 -15.71 -0.58
CA SER A 222 -8.85 -14.65 -1.07
C SER A 222 -8.70 -13.44 -0.14
N ARG A 223 -8.74 -12.24 -0.73
CA ARG A 223 -8.63 -11.00 0.04
C ARG A 223 -9.88 -10.83 0.90
N PRO A 224 -9.75 -10.56 2.21
CA PRO A 224 -10.90 -10.30 3.06
C PRO A 224 -11.70 -9.09 2.58
N LEU A 225 -13.02 -9.17 2.72
CA LEU A 225 -13.89 -8.02 2.52
C LEU A 225 -13.74 -7.05 3.69
N LEU A 226 -13.49 -5.79 3.38
CA LEU A 226 -13.28 -4.74 4.38
C LEU A 226 -14.53 -3.85 4.46
N PRO A 227 -15.07 -3.61 5.67
CA PRO A 227 -16.24 -2.76 5.83
C PRO A 227 -15.91 -1.29 5.51
N SER A 228 -16.83 -0.61 4.83
CA SER A 228 -16.75 0.84 4.60
C SER A 228 -17.34 1.66 5.75
N SER A 229 -17.95 1.02 6.74
CA SER A 229 -18.53 1.69 7.91
C SER A 229 -17.45 2.26 8.83
N CYS A 230 -17.80 3.32 9.55
CA CYS A 230 -16.93 3.84 10.60
C CYS A 230 -16.80 2.86 11.77
N THR A 231 -15.62 2.80 12.38
CA THR A 231 -15.37 2.04 13.61
C THR A 231 -16.26 2.54 14.75
N ARG A 232 -16.60 1.63 15.67
CA ARG A 232 -17.29 1.93 16.93
C ARG A 232 -16.35 1.91 18.14
N LEU A 233 -15.08 1.60 17.91
CA LEU A 233 -14.05 1.52 18.94
C LEU A 233 -13.64 2.92 19.41
N SER A 234 -13.23 3.03 20.67
CA SER A 234 -12.52 4.22 21.16
C SER A 234 -11.16 4.37 20.45
N GLN A 235 -10.51 5.54 20.55
CA GLN A 235 -9.20 5.72 19.92
C GLN A 235 -8.14 4.76 20.51
N GLU A 236 -8.19 4.49 21.82
CA GLU A 236 -7.29 3.57 22.51
C GLU A 236 -7.52 2.12 22.09
N GLU A 237 -8.79 1.72 21.97
CA GLU A 237 -9.17 0.40 21.47
C GLU A 237 -8.78 0.23 20.00
N GLN A 238 -8.95 1.28 19.19
CA GLN A 238 -8.56 1.32 17.79
C GLN A 238 -7.04 1.16 17.64
N VAL A 239 -6.22 1.81 18.47
CA VAL A 239 -4.76 1.61 18.53
C VAL A 239 -4.42 0.16 18.83
N LYS A 240 -4.98 -0.41 19.90
CA LYS A 240 -4.74 -1.81 20.30
C LYS A 240 -5.13 -2.80 19.19
N SER A 241 -6.24 -2.53 18.51
CA SER A 241 -6.71 -3.31 17.36
C SER A 241 -5.70 -3.29 16.22
N HIS A 242 -5.22 -2.10 15.81
CA HIS A 242 -4.21 -1.98 14.74
C HIS A 242 -2.87 -2.60 15.13
N GLU A 243 -2.42 -2.46 16.38
CA GLU A 243 -1.20 -3.12 16.88
C GLU A 243 -1.30 -4.65 16.85
N THR A 244 -2.45 -5.18 17.27
CA THR A 244 -2.72 -6.62 17.23
C THR A 244 -2.70 -7.11 15.79
N LYS A 245 -3.39 -6.43 14.88
CA LYS A 245 -3.39 -6.76 13.45
C LYS A 245 -2.01 -6.67 12.82
N PHE A 246 -1.22 -5.66 13.17
CA PHE A 246 0.17 -5.56 12.73
C PHE A 246 1.01 -6.78 13.14
N LYS A 247 0.87 -7.24 14.40
CA LYS A 247 1.53 -8.44 14.90
C LYS A 247 1.07 -9.69 14.16
N THR A 248 -0.26 -9.86 13.98
CA THR A 248 -0.85 -10.99 13.25
C THR A 248 -0.34 -11.05 11.80
N MET A 249 -0.44 -9.94 11.04
CA MET A 249 0.04 -9.90 9.64
C MET A 249 1.55 -10.12 9.54
N SER A 250 2.32 -9.66 10.53
CA SER A 250 3.77 -9.91 10.59
C SER A 250 4.08 -11.40 10.82
N ALA A 251 3.34 -12.06 11.70
CA ALA A 251 3.50 -13.50 11.97
C ALA A 251 3.08 -14.34 10.75
N GLU A 252 1.91 -14.05 10.16
CA GLU A 252 1.42 -14.73 8.95
C GLU A 252 2.38 -14.55 7.77
N LEU A 253 2.98 -13.37 7.59
CA LEU A 253 3.98 -13.13 6.54
C LEU A 253 5.25 -13.98 6.75
N LEU A 254 5.70 -14.10 8.00
CA LEU A 254 6.87 -14.91 8.34
C LEU A 254 6.59 -16.41 8.10
N GLU A 255 5.43 -16.90 8.53
CA GLU A 255 4.99 -18.27 8.29
C GLU A 255 4.84 -18.55 6.78
N HIS A 256 4.24 -17.62 6.04
CA HIS A 256 4.10 -17.72 4.59
C HIS A 256 5.44 -17.86 3.89
N ARG A 257 6.44 -17.04 4.28
CA ARG A 257 7.80 -17.12 3.73
C ARG A 257 8.53 -18.42 4.10
N SER A 258 8.25 -18.94 5.28
CA SER A 258 8.86 -20.19 5.78
C SER A 258 8.25 -21.44 5.14
N SER A 259 7.00 -21.35 4.67
CA SER A 259 6.27 -22.43 3.99
C SER A 259 6.42 -22.43 2.47
N LEU A 260 7.25 -21.53 1.90
CA LEU A 260 7.54 -21.50 0.47
C LEU A 260 8.25 -22.80 0.03
N PRO A 261 7.74 -23.51 -0.99
CA PRO A 261 8.35 -24.76 -1.42
C PRO A 261 9.77 -24.57 -1.96
N GLU A 262 10.70 -25.45 -1.56
CA GLU A 262 12.09 -25.41 -2.04
C GLU A 262 12.21 -25.63 -3.56
N LYS A 263 11.25 -26.38 -4.14
CA LYS A 263 11.14 -26.59 -5.58
C LYS A 263 10.26 -25.49 -6.16
N LYS A 264 10.69 -24.91 -7.30
CA LYS A 264 9.91 -23.89 -8.03
C LYS A 264 8.49 -24.41 -8.32
N VAL A 265 7.52 -23.96 -7.52
CA VAL A 265 6.10 -24.05 -7.83
C VAL A 265 5.90 -23.35 -9.18
N LYS A 266 5.26 -24.01 -10.14
CA LYS A 266 5.01 -23.44 -11.47
C LYS A 266 3.53 -23.12 -11.64
N GLY A 267 3.26 -22.07 -12.42
CA GLY A 267 1.91 -21.73 -12.85
C GLY A 267 1.07 -21.10 -11.74
N LYS A 268 -0.18 -21.56 -11.62
CA LYS A 268 -1.24 -20.90 -10.85
C LYS A 268 -0.96 -20.81 -9.34
N GLU A 269 -0.37 -21.86 -8.77
CA GLU A 269 -0.09 -21.93 -7.33
C GLU A 269 1.00 -20.92 -6.91
N TYR A 270 2.00 -20.68 -7.76
CA TYR A 270 3.01 -19.65 -7.50
C TYR A 270 2.40 -18.24 -7.50
N GLU A 271 1.46 -17.98 -8.43
CA GLU A 271 0.76 -16.70 -8.48
C GLU A 271 -0.14 -16.49 -7.25
N GLU A 272 -0.79 -17.56 -6.76
CA GLU A 272 -1.58 -17.53 -5.52
C GLU A 272 -0.69 -17.25 -4.29
N LEU A 273 0.49 -17.87 -4.19
CA LEU A 273 1.46 -17.59 -3.13
C LEU A 273 1.92 -16.12 -3.18
N LYS A 274 2.31 -15.65 -4.36
CA LYS A 274 2.75 -14.27 -4.57
C LYS A 274 1.66 -13.25 -4.19
N GLN A 275 0.40 -13.50 -4.57
CA GLN A 275 -0.73 -12.65 -4.20
C GLN A 275 -0.95 -12.61 -2.68
N LYS A 276 -0.77 -13.75 -1.98
CA LYS A 276 -0.84 -13.80 -0.53
C LYS A 276 0.31 -13.02 0.11
N GLU A 277 1.53 -13.13 -0.40
CA GLU A 277 2.68 -12.35 0.09
C GLU A 277 2.46 -10.85 -0.07
N GLU A 278 2.08 -10.39 -1.28
CA GLU A 278 1.81 -8.97 -1.56
C GLU A 278 0.68 -8.41 -0.67
N TYR A 279 -0.34 -9.22 -0.38
CA TYR A 279 -1.39 -8.88 0.57
C TYR A 279 -0.86 -8.69 1.99
N LEU A 280 -0.11 -9.67 2.50
CA LEU A 280 0.41 -9.63 3.86
C LEU A 280 1.41 -8.49 4.06
N GLU A 281 2.27 -8.22 3.08
CA GLU A 281 3.19 -7.07 3.10
C GLU A 281 2.44 -5.74 3.15
N PHE A 282 1.40 -5.60 2.33
CA PHE A 282 0.59 -4.39 2.30
C PHE A 282 -0.15 -4.17 3.61
N GLU A 283 -0.84 -5.18 4.11
CA GLU A 283 -1.63 -5.11 5.34
C GLU A 283 -0.75 -4.86 6.56
N LYS A 284 0.42 -5.53 6.64
CA LYS A 284 1.43 -5.24 7.66
C LYS A 284 1.84 -3.77 7.62
N SER A 285 2.15 -3.23 6.44
CA SER A 285 2.55 -1.83 6.29
C SER A 285 1.43 -0.86 6.68
N ARG A 286 0.19 -1.17 6.30
CA ARG A 286 -0.99 -0.37 6.62
C ARG A 286 -1.24 -0.32 8.13
N TYR A 287 -1.37 -1.46 8.78
CA TYR A 287 -1.64 -1.52 10.21
C TYR A 287 -0.49 -0.96 11.05
N GLY A 288 0.75 -1.16 10.62
CA GLY A 288 1.91 -0.54 11.26
C GLY A 288 1.86 0.99 11.19
N THR A 289 1.53 1.54 10.03
CA THR A 289 1.37 2.99 9.84
C THR A 289 0.22 3.54 10.68
N TYR A 290 -0.94 2.86 10.68
CA TYR A 290 -2.11 3.27 11.45
C TYR A 290 -1.83 3.29 12.96
N ALA A 291 -1.26 2.23 13.50
CA ALA A 291 -0.91 2.14 14.91
C ALA A 291 0.08 3.25 15.32
N MET A 292 1.10 3.47 14.49
CA MET A 292 2.10 4.53 14.73
C MET A 292 1.44 5.92 14.78
N LEU A 293 0.62 6.26 13.78
CA LEU A 293 -0.01 7.57 13.67
C LEU A 293 -0.99 7.83 14.82
N LEU A 294 -1.84 6.87 15.15
CA LEU A 294 -2.78 7.04 16.26
C LEU A 294 -2.07 7.12 17.61
N ARG A 295 -1.00 6.34 17.81
CA ARG A 295 -0.17 6.46 19.03
C ARG A 295 0.47 7.83 19.15
N ALA A 296 0.97 8.39 18.05
CA ALA A 296 1.52 9.74 18.02
C ALA A 296 0.45 10.79 18.36
N LYS A 297 -0.75 10.67 17.80
CA LYS A 297 -1.88 11.56 18.10
C LYS A 297 -2.28 11.51 19.59
N LEU A 298 -2.45 10.32 20.16
CA LEU A 298 -2.78 10.15 21.59
C LEU A 298 -1.71 10.76 22.51
N LYS A 299 -0.43 10.61 22.15
CA LYS A 299 0.68 11.21 22.91
C LYS A 299 0.72 12.73 22.82
N ALA A 300 0.34 13.29 21.68
CA ALA A 300 0.30 14.74 21.48
C ALA A 300 -0.85 15.41 22.23
N GLY A 301 -1.84 14.65 22.73
CA GLY A 301 -3.01 15.19 23.45
C GLY A 301 -3.88 16.12 22.61
N SER A 302 -3.65 16.16 21.29
CA SER A 302 -4.37 17.04 20.37
C SER A 302 -5.65 16.35 19.89
N GLU A 303 -6.80 16.93 20.22
CA GLU A 303 -8.09 16.63 19.57
C GLU A 303 -8.00 16.96 18.07
N ASP A 304 -7.21 17.98 17.70
CA ASP A 304 -7.07 18.44 16.33
C ASP A 304 -6.30 17.45 15.46
N LEU A 305 -6.80 17.34 14.22
CA LEU A 305 -6.19 16.53 13.18
C LEU A 305 -5.07 17.29 12.53
#